data_AF-A0A2H6NDF4-F1
#
_entry.id   AF-A0A2H6NDF4-F1
#
_cell.length_a   1.000
_cell.length_b   1.000
_cell.length_c   1.000
_cell.angle_alpha   90.00
_cell.angle_beta   90.00
_cell.angle_gamma   90.00
#
_symmetry.space_group_name_H-M   'P 1'
#
loop_
_entity.id
_entity.type
_entity.pdbx_description
1 polymer ?
#
loop_
_entity_poly.entity_id
_entity_poly.type
_entity_poly.pdbx_seq_one_letter_code
_entity_poly.pdbx_strand_id
1 'polypeptide(L)'
;QETSMQPGDPDDENDPLEGRAAAGDPYSFPTAVYEPRPLHSQDPLFLKGVPVVARVESAERYTWGTKVRPSTVYALQLSHGPFTWSMKKLFRHFQELHRDLV
;
A
#
# COMPACT_ATOMS: atom_id res chain seq x y z
N GLN A 1 18.51 72.10 -39.19
CA GLN A 1 18.57 72.04 -37.72
C GLN A 1 18.81 70.57 -37.38
N GLU A 2 19.73 70.34 -36.45
CA GLU A 2 20.53 69.13 -36.25
C GLU A 2 19.80 67.97 -35.55
N THR A 3 20.53 66.86 -35.36
CA THR A 3 20.27 65.61 -34.59
C THR A 3 19.79 64.44 -35.44
N SER A 4 20.63 63.48 -35.85
CA SER A 4 21.53 62.52 -35.17
C SER A 4 20.90 61.12 -35.10
N MET A 5 21.66 60.13 -35.54
CA MET A 5 21.36 58.70 -35.42
C MET A 5 21.34 58.26 -33.94
N GLN A 6 20.40 57.36 -33.59
CA GLN A 6 20.77 56.05 -33.02
C GLN A 6 19.59 55.04 -33.13
N PRO A 7 19.84 53.78 -33.54
CA PRO A 7 18.83 52.72 -33.62
C PRO A 7 18.81 51.87 -32.33
N GLY A 8 17.66 51.33 -31.97
CA GLY A 8 17.51 50.38 -30.87
C GLY A 8 16.09 49.85 -30.76
N ASP A 9 15.82 48.72 -31.43
CA ASP A 9 14.74 47.77 -31.18
C ASP A 9 15.39 46.51 -30.57
N PRO A 10 14.66 45.51 -30.03
CA PRO A 10 13.26 45.45 -29.59
C PRO A 10 13.10 44.68 -28.23
N ASP A 11 11.86 44.51 -27.77
CA ASP A 11 11.42 43.42 -26.88
C ASP A 11 12.15 43.18 -25.54
N ASP A 12 11.69 43.81 -24.46
CA ASP A 12 11.69 43.13 -23.15
C ASP A 12 10.65 43.73 -22.19
N GLU A 13 10.14 42.88 -21.31
CA GLU A 13 9.26 43.19 -20.17
C GLU A 13 7.74 43.27 -20.44
N ASN A 14 7.19 42.22 -21.05
CA ASN A 14 5.89 41.72 -20.58
C ASN A 14 6.16 40.60 -19.56
N ASP A 15 6.34 40.96 -18.31
CA ASP A 15 6.42 40.03 -17.17
C ASP A 15 5.09 39.25 -17.06
N PRO A 16 5.04 37.94 -17.35
CA PRO A 16 3.85 37.13 -17.16
C PRO A 16 3.97 36.37 -15.84
N LEU A 17 4.22 37.10 -14.74
CA LEU A 17 4.10 36.55 -13.39
C LEU A 17 2.99 37.25 -12.60
N GLU A 18 1.88 37.58 -13.27
CA GLU A 18 0.57 37.63 -12.59
C GLU A 18 0.10 36.21 -12.27
N GLY A 19 0.69 35.64 -11.23
CA GLY A 19 0.36 34.34 -10.69
C GLY A 19 0.66 34.33 -9.20
N ARG A 20 -0.03 35.21 -8.46
CA ARG A 20 -0.02 35.29 -7.00
C ARG A 20 -0.42 33.93 -6.41
N ALA A 21 0.57 33.05 -6.20
CA ALA A 21 0.41 31.86 -5.38
C ALA A 21 0.16 32.34 -3.95
N ALA A 22 -1.11 32.38 -3.57
CA ALA A 22 -1.55 32.64 -2.21
C ALA A 22 -0.79 31.69 -1.27
N ALA A 23 -0.18 32.28 -0.24
CA ALA A 23 0.41 31.53 0.85
C ALA A 23 -0.60 30.53 1.41
N GLY A 24 -0.23 29.24 1.40
CA GLY A 24 -0.98 28.19 2.05
C GLY A 24 -1.53 27.12 1.11
N ASP A 25 -0.78 26.68 0.10
CA ASP A 25 -1.04 25.36 -0.45
C ASP A 25 -0.42 24.33 0.52
N PRO A 26 -1.23 23.61 1.32
CA PRO A 26 -0.68 22.61 2.22
C PRO A 26 0.01 21.56 1.36
N TYR A 27 1.29 21.30 1.63
CA TYR A 27 2.04 20.21 1.02
C TYR A 27 1.15 18.96 0.94
N SER A 28 0.64 18.68 -0.26
CA SER A 28 -0.24 17.56 -0.50
C SER A 28 0.64 16.31 -0.56
N PHE A 29 0.85 15.70 0.60
CA PHE A 29 1.47 14.38 0.66
C PHE A 29 0.59 13.42 -0.15
N PRO A 30 1.17 12.57 -1.02
CA PRO A 30 0.37 11.66 -1.82
C PRO A 30 -0.41 10.73 -0.88
N THR A 31 -1.74 10.87 -0.88
CA THR A 31 -2.67 10.07 -0.07
C THR A 31 -2.60 8.58 -0.42
N ALA A 32 -2.08 8.24 -1.60
CA ALA A 32 -1.70 6.88 -1.95
C ALA A 32 -0.50 6.89 -2.91
N VAL A 33 0.53 6.11 -2.57
CA VAL A 33 1.73 5.88 -3.41
C VAL A 33 1.45 4.79 -4.47
N TYR A 34 0.28 4.17 -4.43
CA TYR A 34 -0.14 3.13 -5.36
C TYR A 34 -1.66 3.15 -5.59
N GLU A 35 -2.08 2.82 -6.80
CA GLU A 35 -3.49 2.61 -7.14
C GLU A 35 -3.91 1.18 -6.74
N PRO A 36 -4.85 1.00 -5.79
CA PRO A 36 -5.33 -0.33 -5.42
C PRO A 36 -6.11 -0.94 -6.58
N ARG A 37 -5.62 -2.06 -7.12
CA ARG A 37 -6.33 -2.84 -8.14
C ARG A 37 -7.20 -3.91 -7.50
N PRO A 38 -8.40 -4.18 -8.02
CA PRO A 38 -9.22 -5.30 -7.56
C PRO A 38 -8.48 -6.64 -7.74
N LEU A 39 -8.57 -7.52 -6.75
CA LEU A 39 -7.84 -8.80 -6.69
C LEU A 39 -8.07 -9.68 -7.95
N HIS A 40 -9.28 -9.64 -8.51
CA HIS A 40 -9.67 -10.41 -9.70
C HIS A 40 -9.12 -9.85 -11.02
N SER A 41 -8.64 -8.60 -11.01
CA SER A 41 -8.06 -7.93 -12.18
C SER A 41 -6.53 -7.96 -12.18
N GLN A 42 -5.93 -8.69 -11.24
CA GLN A 42 -4.48 -8.81 -11.12
C GLN A 42 -3.96 -10.02 -11.90
N ASP A 43 -2.71 -9.92 -12.38
CA ASP A 43 -1.97 -11.07 -12.88
C ASP A 43 -1.96 -12.21 -11.84
N PRO A 44 -1.78 -13.48 -12.27
CA PRO A 44 -1.76 -14.61 -11.35
C PRO A 44 -0.82 -14.35 -10.16
N LEU A 45 -1.39 -14.19 -8.97
CA LEU A 45 -0.65 -13.83 -7.75
C LEU A 45 0.26 -14.97 -7.27
N PHE A 46 -0.03 -16.19 -7.71
CA PHE A 46 0.73 -17.38 -7.39
C PHE A 46 1.61 -17.80 -8.57
N LEU A 47 2.85 -18.18 -8.24
CA LEU A 47 3.80 -18.79 -9.15
C LEU A 47 3.24 -20.14 -9.63
N LYS A 48 3.14 -20.30 -10.95
CA LYS A 48 2.63 -21.53 -11.57
C LYS A 48 3.51 -22.73 -11.20
N GLY A 49 2.89 -23.83 -10.80
CA GLY A 49 3.58 -25.07 -10.45
C GLY A 49 4.31 -25.03 -9.09
N VAL A 50 4.24 -23.92 -8.36
CA VAL A 50 4.83 -23.81 -7.01
C VAL A 50 3.73 -24.01 -5.97
N PRO A 51 3.88 -24.95 -5.02
CA PRO A 51 2.87 -25.18 -4.01
C PRO A 51 2.81 -24.04 -2.99
N VAL A 52 1.68 -23.94 -2.30
CA VAL A 52 1.56 -23.18 -1.05
C VAL A 52 1.69 -24.18 0.09
N VAL A 53 2.65 -23.96 0.99
CA VAL A 53 2.93 -24.86 2.12
C VAL A 53 2.67 -24.11 3.41
N ALA A 54 1.84 -24.67 4.29
CA ALA A 54 1.56 -24.11 5.61
C ALA A 54 2.03 -25.08 6.70
N ARG A 55 2.74 -24.57 7.70
CA ARG A 55 3.25 -25.32 8.84
C ARG A 55 2.85 -24.62 10.13
N VAL A 56 2.42 -25.38 11.13
CA VAL A 56 2.16 -24.86 12.48
C VAL A 56 3.46 -24.95 13.27
N GLU A 57 3.96 -23.80 13.73
CA GLU A 57 5.20 -23.69 14.51
C GLU A 57 4.91 -23.80 16.02
N SER A 58 3.82 -23.18 16.49
CA SER A 58 3.41 -23.27 17.89
C SER A 58 1.89 -23.15 18.06
N ALA A 59 1.40 -23.64 19.20
CA ALA A 59 0.02 -23.50 19.62
C ALA A 59 -0.02 -23.00 21.07
N GLU A 60 -0.64 -21.85 21.30
CA GLU A 60 -0.70 -21.18 22.59
C GLU A 60 -2.15 -20.98 23.01
N ARG A 61 -2.43 -21.18 24.30
CA ARG A 61 -3.74 -20.87 24.87
C ARG A 61 -3.83 -19.39 25.18
N TYR A 62 -4.74 -18.72 24.50
CA TYR A 62 -5.09 -17.33 24.74
C TYR A 62 -6.32 -17.24 25.64
N THR A 63 -6.14 -16.70 26.83
CA THR A 63 -7.21 -16.40 27.78
C THR A 63 -7.30 -14.89 27.94
N TRP A 64 -8.35 -14.27 27.40
CA TRP A 64 -8.56 -12.83 27.55
C TRP A 64 -9.54 -12.53 28.69
N GLY A 65 -9.02 -12.17 29.86
CA GLY A 65 -9.83 -11.80 31.02
C GLY A 65 -10.58 -12.95 31.69
N THR A 66 -11.24 -12.65 32.81
CA THR A 66 -11.78 -13.62 33.76
C THR A 66 -13.06 -14.34 33.29
N LYS A 67 -13.58 -14.04 32.08
CA LYS A 67 -14.88 -14.56 31.61
C LYS A 67 -14.95 -14.96 30.12
N VAL A 68 -13.82 -14.98 29.40
CA VAL A 68 -13.80 -15.40 27.99
C VAL A 68 -13.40 -16.87 27.90
N ARG A 69 -14.06 -17.63 27.01
CA ARG A 69 -13.67 -19.02 26.74
C ARG A 69 -12.23 -19.03 26.23
N PRO A 70 -11.36 -19.92 26.74
CA PRO A 70 -10.01 -20.08 26.20
C PRO A 70 -10.07 -20.30 24.69
N SER A 71 -9.23 -19.59 23.94
CA SER A 71 -9.07 -19.80 22.50
C SER A 71 -7.61 -20.14 22.19
N THR A 72 -7.38 -21.09 21.31
CA THR A 72 -6.01 -21.44 20.90
C THR A 72 -5.58 -20.57 19.72
N VAL A 73 -4.43 -19.91 19.86
CA VAL A 73 -3.74 -19.19 18.79
C VAL A 73 -2.65 -20.11 18.24
N TYR A 74 -2.60 -20.26 16.93
CA TYR A 74 -1.56 -21.00 16.23
C TYR A 74 -0.62 -20.01 15.54
N ALA A 75 0.68 -20.15 15.80
CA ALA A 75 1.71 -19.53 14.97
C ALA A 75 1.97 -20.41 13.76
N LEU A 76 1.89 -19.82 12.58
CA LEU A 76 2.03 -20.48 11.29
C LEU A 76 3.21 -19.90 10.51
N GLN A 77 3.92 -20.79 9.82
CA GLN A 77 4.81 -20.46 8.73
C GLN A 77 4.12 -20.85 7.41
N LEU A 78 3.87 -19.86 6.55
CA LEU A 78 3.34 -20.06 5.20
C LEU A 78 4.46 -19.79 4.19
N SER A 79 4.65 -20.67 3.22
CA SER A 79 5.62 -20.45 2.14
C SER A 79 5.03 -20.69 0.76
N HIS A 80 5.53 -19.93 -0.20
CA HIS A 80 5.22 -20.06 -1.62
C HIS A 80 6.45 -19.63 -2.43
N GLY A 81 7.20 -20.61 -2.95
CA GLY A 81 8.46 -20.36 -3.64
C GLY A 81 9.46 -19.64 -2.72
N PRO A 82 10.03 -18.49 -3.12
CA PRO A 82 10.96 -17.72 -2.28
C PRO A 82 10.27 -16.91 -1.18
N PHE A 83 8.94 -16.84 -1.18
CA PHE A 83 8.19 -16.03 -0.23
C PHE A 83 7.83 -16.86 1.01
N THR A 84 8.05 -16.27 2.18
CA THR A 84 7.70 -16.86 3.47
C THR A 84 7.02 -15.81 4.35
N TRP A 85 5.94 -16.20 5.02
CA TRP A 85 5.19 -15.37 5.94
C TRP A 85 5.02 -16.06 7.29
N SER A 86 5.19 -15.28 8.35
CA SER A 86 4.84 -15.69 9.71
C SER A 86 3.53 -15.03 10.10
N MET A 87 2.54 -15.82 10.52
CA MET A 87 1.23 -15.31 10.92
C MET A 87 0.67 -16.03 12.14
N LYS A 88 -0.26 -15.38 12.84
CA LYS A 88 -0.99 -15.97 13.97
C LYS A 88 -2.47 -16.08 13.64
N LYS A 89 -3.08 -17.24 13.85
CA LYS A 89 -4.51 -17.49 13.59
C LYS A 89 -5.15 -18.22 14.77
N LEU A 90 -6.33 -17.76 15.18
CA LEU A 90 -7.17 -18.44 16.16
C LEU A 90 -7.80 -19.69 15.55
N PHE A 91 -8.09 -20.68 16.38
CA PHE A 91 -8.75 -21.91 15.95
C PHE A 91 -10.02 -21.65 15.12
N ARG A 92 -10.84 -20.68 15.53
CA ARG A 92 -12.07 -20.30 14.80
C ARG A 92 -11.82 -19.93 13.33
N HIS A 93 -10.67 -19.32 13.01
CA HIS A 93 -10.36 -18.94 11.63
C HIS A 93 -10.12 -20.17 10.75
N PHE A 94 -9.57 -21.26 11.30
CA PHE A 94 -9.43 -22.51 10.55
C PHE A 94 -10.79 -23.19 10.35
N GLN A 95 -11.69 -23.07 11.34
CA GLN A 95 -13.05 -23.61 11.22
C GLN A 95 -13.85 -22.87 10.14
N GLU A 96 -13.76 -21.54 10.12
CA GLU A 96 -14.36 -20.71 9.06
C GLU A 96 -13.79 -21.08 7.68
N LEU A 97 -12.46 -21.18 7.56
CA LEU A 97 -11.82 -21.58 6.31
C LEU A 97 -12.28 -22.97 5.85
N HIS A 98 -12.36 -23.96 6.74
CA HIS A 98 -12.83 -25.30 6.39
C HIS A 98 -14.27 -25.30 5.89
N ARG A 99 -15.16 -24.54 6.55
CA ARG A 99 -16.55 -24.38 6.12
C ARG A 99 -16.67 -23.72 4.75
N ASP A 100 -15.79 -22.79 4.43
CA ASP A 100 -15.85 -22.08 3.15
C ASP A 100 -15.25 -22.91 1.98
N LEU A 101 -14.47 -23.96 2.29
CA LEU A 101 -13.82 -24.85 1.31
C LEU A 101 -14.52 -26.20 1.09
N VAL A 102 -15.43 -26.60 1.97
CA VAL A 102 -16.15 -27.89 1.96
C VAL A 102 -17.64 -27.67 1.77
#